data_AF-A0A8T3YIM9-F1
#
_entry.id   AF-A0A8T3YIM9-F1
#
_cell.length_a   1.000
_cell.length_b   1.000
_cell.length_c   1.000
_cell.angle_alpha   90.00
_cell.angle_beta   90.00
_cell.angle_gamma   90.00
#
_symmetry.space_group_name_H-M   'P 1'
#
loop_
_entity.id
_entity.type
_entity.pdbx_description
1 polymer ?
#
loop_
_entity_poly.entity_id
_entity_poly.type
_entity_poly.pdbx_seq_one_letter_code
_entity_poly.pdbx_strand_id
1 'polypeptide(L)' 'MDFFDKCPLCGTSGKTWDKDPEVRQCPHCDSLFSAFGLVMESQREVEEFWS' A
#
# COMPACT_ATOMS: atom_id res chain seq x y z
N MET A 1 -16.40 4.68 -11.75
CA MET A 1 -16.51 3.78 -10.58
C MET A 1 -15.26 2.93 -10.60
N ASP A 2 -14.23 3.50 -9.99
CA ASP A 2 -12.84 3.08 -10.12
C ASP A 2 -12.59 1.91 -9.18
N PHE A 3 -12.68 0.69 -9.72
CA PHE A 3 -12.39 -0.55 -8.98
C PHE A 3 -10.91 -0.65 -8.53
N PHE A 4 -10.03 0.22 -9.05
CA PHE A 4 -8.59 0.18 -8.84
C PHE A 4 -8.09 0.79 -7.52
N ASP A 5 -8.98 1.40 -6.72
CA ASP A 5 -8.59 2.03 -5.46
C ASP A 5 -8.70 1.10 -4.25
N LYS A 6 -9.11 -0.17 -4.40
CA LYS A 6 -9.23 -1.09 -3.26
C LYS A 6 -7.93 -1.83 -2.98
N CYS A 7 -7.50 -1.79 -1.72
CA CYS A 7 -6.36 -2.55 -1.24
C CYS A 7 -6.59 -4.06 -1.48
N PRO A 8 -5.68 -4.77 -2.15
CA PRO A 8 -5.85 -6.20 -2.43
C PRO A 8 -5.74 -7.08 -1.17
N LEU A 9 -5.22 -6.56 -0.05
CA LEU A 9 -5.10 -7.32 1.20
C LEU A 9 -6.38 -7.29 2.05
N CYS A 10 -7.05 -6.14 2.13
CA CYS A 10 -8.17 -5.94 3.05
C CYS A 10 -9.44 -5.36 2.40
N GLY A 11 -9.39 -5.04 1.10
CA GLY A 11 -10.52 -4.47 0.36
C GLY A 11 -10.86 -3.01 0.68
N THR A 12 -10.14 -2.38 1.61
CA THR A 12 -10.30 -0.97 1.99
C THR A 12 -9.81 -0.05 0.87
N SER A 13 -10.50 1.05 0.63
CA SER A 13 -10.02 2.08 -0.30
C SER A 13 -8.70 2.68 0.17
N GLY A 14 -7.68 2.63 -0.68
CA GLY A 14 -6.41 3.32 -0.48
C GLY A 14 -6.53 4.80 -0.85
N LYS A 15 -5.65 5.59 -0.25
CA LYS A 15 -5.46 7.01 -0.60
C LYS A 15 -4.20 7.16 -1.44
N THR A 16 -4.11 8.18 -2.30
CA THR A 16 -2.86 8.52 -3.00
C THR A 16 -1.72 8.65 -1.99
N TRP A 17 -0.56 8.08 -2.32
CA TRP A 17 0.63 8.25 -1.51
C TRP A 17 1.33 9.56 -1.87
N ASP A 18 1.65 10.39 -0.87
CA ASP A 18 2.18 11.74 -1.11
C ASP A 18 3.51 11.77 -1.88
N LYS A 19 4.25 10.65 -1.87
CA LYS A 19 5.55 10.53 -2.56
C LYS A 19 5.41 10.12 -4.03
N ASP A 20 4.33 9.44 -4.39
CA ASP A 20 4.11 8.93 -5.75
C ASP A 20 2.60 8.84 -6.03
N PRO A 21 2.08 9.64 -6.98
CA PRO A 21 0.65 9.65 -7.30
C PRO A 21 0.15 8.35 -7.95
N GLU A 22 1.04 7.51 -8.47
CA GLU A 22 0.73 6.19 -9.05
C GLU A 22 0.57 5.10 -7.98
N VAL A 23 0.96 5.41 -6.74
CA VAL A 23 0.88 4.53 -5.59
C VAL A 23 -0.27 4.96 -4.67
N ARG A 24 -0.95 3.95 -4.12
CA ARG A 24 -1.96 4.09 -3.07
C ARG A 24 -1.44 3.51 -1.76
N GLN A 25 -1.77 4.15 -0.65
CA GLN A 25 -1.53 3.66 0.70
C GLN A 25 -2.85 3.22 1.33
N CYS A 26 -2.90 1.99 1.81
CA CYS A 26 -4.05 1.50 2.57
C CYS A 26 -4.02 2.06 4.00
N PRO A 27 -5.04 2.79 4.47
CA PRO A 27 -5.06 3.30 5.84
C PRO A 27 -5.27 2.21 6.90
N HIS A 28 -5.72 1.01 6.50
CA HIS A 28 -6.04 -0.07 7.43
C HIS A 28 -4.83 -0.98 7.73
N CYS A 29 -4.10 -1.39 6.71
CA CYS A 29 -2.94 -2.28 6.84
C CYS A 29 -1.61 -1.59 6.56
N ASP A 30 -1.62 -0.29 6.26
CA ASP A 30 -0.46 0.52 5.88
C ASP A 30 0.30 0.00 4.64
N SER A 31 -0.30 -0.91 3.87
CA SER A 31 0.30 -1.46 2.66
C SER A 31 0.28 -0.45 1.53
N LEU A 32 1.35 -0.41 0.74
CA LEU A 32 1.41 0.36 -0.49
C LEU A 32 0.97 -0.55 -1.65
N PHE A 33 0.14 -0.04 -2.55
CA PHE A 33 -0.30 -0.77 -3.73
C PHE A 33 -0.55 0.15 -4.92
N SER A 34 -0.39 -0.34 -6.15
CA SER A 34 -0.66 0.46 -7.36
C SER A 34 -2.03 0.14 -7.97
N ALA A 35 -2.44 0.92 -8.98
CA ALA A 35 -3.64 0.65 -9.78
C ALA A 35 -3.61 -0.74 -10.46
N PHE A 36 -2.45 -1.37 -10.59
CA PHE A 36 -2.29 -2.73 -11.11
C PHE A 36 -2.44 -3.82 -10.05
N GLY A 37 -2.75 -3.46 -8.79
CA GLY A 37 -2.93 -4.41 -7.69
C GLY A 37 -1.63 -4.99 -7.12
N LEU A 38 -0.47 -4.46 -7.51
CA LEU A 38 0.82 -4.85 -6.96
C LEU A 38 0.94 -4.32 -5.52
N VAL A 39 1.10 -5.21 -4.54
CA VAL A 39 1.39 -4.83 -3.15
C VAL A 39 2.90 -4.61 -3.02
N MET A 40 3.30 -3.38 -2.77
CA MET A 40 4.65 -3.05 -2.34
C MET A 40 4.71 -3.25 -0.84
N GLU A 41 5.42 -4.28 -0.41
CA GLU A 41 5.63 -4.58 1.02
C GLU A 41 6.26 -3.34 1.67
N SER A 42 5.57 -2.77 2.68
CA SER A 42 6.13 -1.65 3.43
C SER A 42 7.42 -2.14 4.09
N GLN A 43 8.54 -1.44 3.91
CA GLN A 43 9.85 -1.78 4.46
C GLN A 43 9.93 -1.67 6.00
N ARG A 44 8.93 -2.14 6.74
CA ARG A 44 8.86 -2.04 8.21
C ARG A 44 9.60 -3.15 8.95
N GLU A 45 10.23 -4.10 8.28
CA GLU A 45 11.01 -5.14 8.95
C GLU A 45 12.40 -5.34 8.32
N VAL A 46 13.29 -4.34 8.45
CA VAL A 46 14.74 -4.55 8.33
C VAL A 46 15.52 -3.78 9.42
N GLU A 47 14.98 -3.66 10.63
CA GLU A 47 15.72 -3.07 11.76
C GLU A 47 15.79 -3.94 13.03
N GLU A 48 15.36 -5.21 13.00
CA GLU A 48 15.42 -6.09 14.19
C GLU A 48 16.30 -7.35 14.05
N PHE A 49 17.16 -7.47 13.02
CA PHE A 49 18.03 -8.66 12.86
C PHE A 49 19.51 -8.44 13.23
N TRP A 50 19.89 -7.26 13.74
CA TRP A 50 21.28 -6.98 14.15
C TRP A 50 21.36 -6.19 15.47
N SER A 51 20.78 -6.70 16.56
CA SER A 51 21.08 -6.25 17.92
C SER A 51 21.25 -7.41 18.88
#